data_AF-A0A537THW8-F1
#
_entry.id   AF-A0A537THW8-F1
#
_cell.length_a   1.000
_cell.length_b   1.000
_cell.length_c   1.000
_cell.angle_alpha   90.00
_cell.angle_beta   90.00
_cell.angle_gamma   90.00
#
_symmetry.space_group_name_H-M   'P 1'
#
loop_
_entity.id
_entity.type
_entity.pdbx_description
1 polymer ?
#
loop_
_entity_poly.entity_id
_entity_poly.type
_entity_poly.pdbx_seq_one_letter_code
_entity_poly.pdbx_strand_id
1 'polypeptide(L)' 'MLRTVAAFDRIGEENAFAVLAHATALAAQGRDIVNLGIGQPDFSTPPH' A
#
# COMPACT_ATOMS: atom_id res chain seq x y z
N MET A 1 23.29 1.81 -16.36
CA MET A 1 22.09 0.95 -16.30
C MET A 1 22.29 -0.08 -15.20
N LEU A 2 21.28 -0.31 -14.36
CA LEU A 2 21.32 -1.36 -13.36
C LEU A 2 21.22 -2.73 -14.06
N ARG A 3 22.00 -3.71 -13.59
CA ARG A 3 21.96 -5.10 -14.08
C ARG A 3 21.34 -5.96 -12.97
N THR A 4 20.11 -6.39 -13.18
CA THR A 4 19.40 -7.27 -12.24
C THR A 4 19.81 -8.72 -12.43
N VAL A 5 19.56 -9.56 -11.42
CA VAL A 5 19.70 -11.01 -11.50
C VAL A 5 18.39 -11.62 -12.03
N ALA A 6 18.46 -12.75 -12.73
CA ALA A 6 17.27 -13.41 -13.30
C ALA A 6 16.19 -13.77 -12.25
N ALA A 7 16.59 -13.94 -10.98
CA ALA A 7 15.64 -14.20 -9.88
C ALA A 7 14.73 -13.00 -9.57
N PHE A 8 15.14 -11.78 -9.93
CA PHE A 8 14.41 -10.55 -9.67
C PHE A 8 13.07 -10.51 -10.41
N ASP A 9 13.04 -11.02 -11.65
CA ASP A 9 11.83 -11.05 -12.48
C ASP A 9 10.70 -11.94 -11.90
N ARG A 10 11.02 -12.80 -10.92
CA ARG A 10 10.07 -13.72 -10.27
C ARG A 10 9.34 -13.13 -9.08
N ILE A 11 9.76 -11.97 -8.57
CA ILE A 11 9.18 -11.35 -7.37
C ILE A 11 7.78 -10.78 -7.67
N GLY A 12 7.49 -10.46 -8.94
CA GLY A 12 6.22 -9.83 -9.34
C GLY A 12 6.11 -8.38 -8.84
N GLU A 13 5.04 -7.70 -9.24
CA GLU A 13 4.71 -6.37 -8.71
C GLU A 13 3.85 -6.47 -7.45
N GLU A 14 4.20 -5.71 -6.42
CA GLU A 14 3.42 -5.62 -5.20
C GLU A 14 2.30 -4.56 -5.33
N ASN A 15 1.08 -5.02 -5.60
CA ASN A 15 -0.08 -4.16 -5.86
C ASN A 15 -0.81 -3.65 -4.62
N ALA A 16 -0.50 -4.21 -3.44
CA ALA A 16 -1.25 -3.91 -2.23
C ALA A 16 -1.07 -2.44 -1.78
N PHE A 17 0.14 -1.88 -1.94
CA PHE A 17 0.39 -0.46 -1.70
C PHE A 17 -0.25 0.45 -2.76
N ALA A 18 -0.34 0.01 -4.02
CA ALA A 18 -0.99 0.77 -5.07
C ALA A 18 -2.50 0.92 -4.79
N VAL A 19 -3.15 -0.14 -4.31
CA VAL A 19 -4.57 -0.10 -3.89
C VAL A 19 -4.78 0.82 -2.70
N LEU A 20 -3.87 0.77 -1.69
CA LEU A 20 -3.91 1.69 -0.55
C LEU A 20 -3.80 3.15 -0.99
N ALA A 21 -2.81 3.47 -1.84
CA ALA A 21 -2.60 4.83 -2.34
C ALA A 21 -3.83 5.35 -3.11
N HIS A 22 -4.45 4.50 -3.94
CA HIS A 22 -5.66 4.85 -4.66
C HIS A 22 -6.84 5.11 -3.72
N ALA A 23 -7.05 4.27 -2.69
CA ALA A 23 -8.09 4.46 -1.70
C ALA A 23 -7.92 5.79 -0.93
N THR A 24 -6.68 6.11 -0.52
CA THR A 24 -6.35 7.39 0.12
C THR A 24 -6.63 8.58 -0.78
N ALA A 25 -6.27 8.50 -2.07
CA ALA A 25 -6.54 9.57 -3.03
C ALA A 25 -8.04 9.83 -3.22
N LEU A 26 -8.86 8.77 -3.27
CA LEU A 26 -10.31 8.89 -3.37
C LEU A 26 -10.94 9.48 -2.09
N ALA A 27 -10.46 9.07 -0.92
CA ALA A 27 -10.89 9.64 0.36
C ALA A 27 -10.56 11.16 0.43
N ALA A 28 -9.38 11.56 -0.05
CA ALA A 28 -8.97 12.97 -0.11
C ALA A 28 -9.85 13.82 -1.06
N GLN A 29 -10.55 13.21 -2.01
CA GLN A 29 -11.54 13.87 -2.87
C GLN A 29 -12.91 14.03 -2.19
N GLY A 30 -13.05 13.62 -0.93
CA GLY A 30 -14.31 13.72 -0.17
C GLY A 30 -15.26 12.53 -0.39
N ARG A 31 -14.77 11.42 -0.95
CA ARG A 31 -15.57 10.19 -1.07
C ARG A 31 -15.57 9.40 0.23
N ASP A 32 -16.70 8.81 0.55
CA ASP A 32 -16.82 7.82 1.62
C ASP A 32 -16.21 6.48 1.16
N ILE A 33 -15.12 6.07 1.80
CA ILE A 33 -14.30 4.90 1.43
C ILE A 33 -14.05 4.07 2.68
N VAL A 34 -14.46 2.81 2.65
CA VAL A 34 -14.10 1.80 3.66
C VAL A 34 -12.98 0.95 3.09
N ASN A 35 -11.76 1.10 3.63
CA ASN A 35 -10.60 0.33 3.21
C ASN A 35 -10.40 -0.88 4.14
N LEU A 36 -10.68 -2.08 3.65
CA LEU A 36 -10.45 -3.36 4.35
C LEU A 36 -9.16 -4.06 3.85
N GLY A 37 -8.26 -3.28 3.23
CA GLY A 37 -7.00 -3.73 2.64
C GLY A 37 -5.87 -3.86 3.67
N ILE A 38 -4.65 -3.46 3.28
CA ILE A 38 -3.43 -3.65 4.08
C ILE A 38 -3.61 -3.22 5.54
N GLY A 39 -3.17 -4.08 6.46
CA GLY A 39 -3.37 -4.00 7.90
C GLY A 39 -2.57 -2.89 8.60
N GLN A 40 -2.82 -1.64 8.24
CA GLN A 40 -2.48 -0.54 9.13
C GLN A 40 -3.38 -0.62 10.37
N PRO A 41 -2.82 -0.63 11.59
CA PRO A 41 -3.64 -0.55 12.79
C PRO A 41 -4.32 0.83 12.85
N ASP A 42 -5.59 0.85 13.24
CA ASP A 42 -6.38 2.08 13.44
C ASP A 42 -5.94 2.88 14.69
N PHE A 43 -4.92 2.38 15.40
CA PHE A 43 -4.45 2.93 16.66
C PHE A 43 -3.00 3.37 16.55
N SER A 44 -2.69 4.53 17.14
CA SER A 44 -1.33 5.00 17.30
C SER A 44 -0.52 4.06 18.20
N THR A 45 0.80 4.06 18.00
CA THR A 45 1.73 3.38 18.92
C THR A 45 1.51 3.85 20.36
N PRO A 46 1.43 2.94 21.36
CA PRO A 46 1.26 3.32 22.75
C PRO A 46 2.41 4.18 23.30
N PRO A 47 2.14 5.07 24.28
CA PRO A 47 3.20 5.74 25.03
C PRO A 47 3.97 4.74 25.91
N HIS A 48 5.26 5.02 26.14
CA HIS A 48 6.19 4.20 26.92
C HIS A 48 5.79 4.05 28.40
#